data_AF-A0A9D7FJX9-F1
#
_entry.id   AF-A0A9D7FJX9-F1
#
_cell.length_a   1.000
_cell.length_b   1.000
_cell.length_c   1.000
_cell.angle_alpha   90.00
_cell.angle_beta   90.00
_cell.angle_gamma   90.00
#
_symmetry.space_group_name_H-M   'P 1'
#
loop_
_entity.id
_entity.type
_entity.pdbx_description
1 polymer ?
#
loop_
_entity_poly.entity_id
_entity_poly.type
_entity_poly.pdbx_seq_one_letter_code
_entity_poly.pdbx_strand_id
1 'polypeptide(L)'
;MDRRNFIKSSCTFCVAATGLTALATMLQSCATIHVFNGTIDNNSITVPLSELVEKETVIIKSKNTESDIALVKSKSGEWKALLMLCTHASNPIVFNGSAFMCNVHFSEFNMEGVPKNGPAQKPLKILTTELKNESLVIKL
;
A
#
# COMPACT_ATOMS: atom_id res chain seq x y z
N MET A 1 30.00 22.89 -44.96
CA MET A 1 29.38 22.30 -43.75
C MET A 1 29.06 20.83 -44.03
N ASP A 2 29.70 19.90 -43.32
CA ASP A 2 29.49 18.46 -43.53
C ASP A 2 28.24 17.96 -42.81
N ARG A 3 27.19 17.66 -43.60
CA ARG A 3 25.89 17.16 -43.13
C ARG A 3 26.02 15.95 -42.19
N ARG A 4 27.03 15.10 -42.43
CA ARG A 4 27.31 13.90 -41.63
C ARG A 4 27.82 14.23 -40.22
N ASN A 5 28.62 15.27 -40.07
CA ASN A 5 29.13 15.70 -38.77
C ASN A 5 28.06 16.42 -37.96
N PHE A 6 27.19 17.19 -38.62
CA PHE A 6 26.03 17.80 -37.99
C PHE A 6 25.11 16.73 -37.37
N ILE A 7 24.71 15.71 -38.14
CA ILE A 7 23.82 14.63 -37.65
C ILE A 7 24.44 13.88 -36.45
N LYS A 8 25.74 13.54 -36.52
CA LYS A 8 26.42 12.86 -35.41
C LYS A 8 26.49 13.72 -34.15
N SER A 9 26.76 15.01 -34.29
CA SER A 9 26.84 15.95 -33.16
C SER A 9 25.47 16.16 -32.51
N SER A 10 24.42 16.31 -33.31
CA SER A 10 23.04 16.48 -32.83
C SER A 10 22.53 15.25 -32.08
N CYS A 11 22.77 14.04 -32.61
CA CYS A 11 22.33 12.80 -31.96
C CYS A 11 23.09 12.56 -30.63
N THR A 12 24.39 12.86 -30.59
CA THR A 12 25.19 12.71 -29.36
C THR A 12 24.74 13.69 -28.28
N PHE A 13 24.39 14.92 -28.66
CA PHE A 13 23.85 15.92 -27.74
C PHE A 13 22.48 15.50 -27.16
N CYS A 14 21.59 14.93 -27.98
CA CYS A 14 20.30 14.42 -27.48
C CYS A 14 20.49 13.30 -26.45
N VAL A 15 21.37 12.32 -26.72
CA VAL A 15 21.65 11.21 -25.79
C VAL A 15 22.32 11.71 -24.51
N ALA A 16 23.22 12.68 -24.60
CA ALA A 16 23.87 13.27 -23.41
C ALA A 16 22.90 14.11 -22.57
N ALA A 17 21.99 14.87 -23.21
CA ALA A 17 21.02 15.73 -22.53
C ALA A 17 19.86 14.96 -21.89
N THR A 18 19.40 13.86 -22.51
CA THR A 18 18.27 13.06 -21.99
C THR A 18 18.71 11.82 -21.22
N GLY A 19 19.90 11.28 -21.49
CA GLY A 19 20.40 10.04 -20.88
C GLY A 19 20.78 10.19 -19.40
N LEU A 20 21.39 11.31 -19.01
CA LEU A 20 21.77 11.56 -17.60
C LEU A 20 20.58 12.00 -16.72
N THR A 21 19.57 12.67 -17.30
CA THR A 21 18.40 13.15 -16.54
C THR A 21 17.33 12.06 -16.37
N ALA A 22 17.19 11.15 -17.33
CA ALA A 22 16.22 10.04 -17.26
C ALA A 22 16.60 8.96 -16.24
N LEU A 23 17.89 8.76 -15.92
CA LEU A 23 18.30 7.77 -14.92
C LEU A 23 17.94 8.18 -13.48
N ALA A 24 17.88 9.49 -13.18
CA ALA A 24 17.64 9.99 -11.83
C ALA A 24 16.16 9.88 -11.40
N THR A 25 15.21 9.87 -12.34
CA THR A 25 13.77 9.83 -12.04
C THR A 25 13.19 8.42 -11.91
N MET A 26 13.96 7.38 -12.26
CA MET A 26 13.50 5.98 -12.23
C MET A 26 13.55 5.33 -10.83
N LEU A 27 14.19 5.98 -9.83
CA LEU A 27 14.40 5.39 -8.50
C LEU A 27 13.31 5.72 -7.46
N GLN A 28 12.29 6.52 -7.80
CA GLN A 28 11.28 6.98 -6.83
C GLN A 28 10.14 5.98 -6.56
N SER A 29 10.13 4.79 -7.16
CA SER A 29 8.97 3.88 -7.09
C SER A 29 8.95 2.91 -5.89
N CYS A 30 9.91 2.98 -4.96
CA CYS A 30 9.86 2.17 -3.74
C CYS A 30 9.03 2.89 -2.67
N ALA A 31 7.71 2.67 -2.68
CA ALA A 31 6.89 3.04 -1.53
C ALA A 31 7.28 2.17 -0.33
N THR A 32 7.80 2.78 0.72
CA THR A 32 8.11 2.08 1.98
C THR A 32 6.81 1.59 2.61
N ILE A 33 6.65 0.28 2.76
CA ILE A 33 5.51 -0.31 3.47
C ILE A 33 5.81 -0.25 4.97
N HIS A 34 5.02 0.52 5.71
CA HIS A 34 5.13 0.60 7.16
C HIS A 34 4.43 -0.60 7.81
N VAL A 35 5.10 -1.25 8.75
CA VAL A 35 4.58 -2.40 9.49
C VAL A 35 4.62 -2.11 10.98
N PHE A 36 3.53 -2.40 11.68
CA PHE A 36 3.45 -2.38 13.13
C PHE A 36 3.10 -3.79 13.64
N ASN A 37 3.90 -4.30 14.57
CA ASN A 37 3.66 -5.60 15.20
C ASN A 37 2.84 -5.38 16.49
N GLY A 38 1.54 -5.61 16.39
CA GLY A 38 0.61 -5.49 17.52
C GLY A 38 0.48 -6.78 18.31
N THR A 39 0.01 -6.66 19.55
CA THR A 39 -0.44 -7.79 20.37
C THR A 39 -1.95 -7.73 20.53
N ILE A 40 -2.59 -8.90 20.57
CA ILE A 40 -4.03 -8.99 20.83
C ILE A 40 -4.24 -8.95 22.34
N ASP A 41 -5.05 -8.00 22.78
CA ASP A 41 -5.60 -7.94 24.13
C ASP A 41 -7.11 -7.73 24.05
N ASN A 42 -7.88 -8.55 24.76
CA ASN A 42 -9.36 -8.47 24.80
C ASN A 42 -10.00 -8.35 23.40
N ASN A 43 -9.61 -9.21 22.46
CA ASN A 43 -10.06 -9.23 21.07
C ASN A 43 -9.86 -7.91 20.31
N SER A 44 -8.83 -7.15 20.71
CA SER A 44 -8.49 -5.87 20.10
C SER A 44 -6.97 -5.72 19.95
N ILE A 45 -6.55 -4.84 19.04
CA ILE A 45 -5.16 -4.41 18.88
C ILE A 45 -5.12 -2.90 19.10
N THR A 46 -4.21 -2.45 19.97
CA THR A 46 -3.99 -1.02 20.23
C THR A 46 -2.76 -0.54 19.48
N VAL A 47 -2.93 0.50 18.67
CA VAL A 47 -1.86 1.13 17.89
C VAL A 47 -1.66 2.57 18.39
N PRO A 48 -0.48 2.92 18.93
CA PRO A 48 -0.19 4.29 19.34
C PRO A 48 -0.29 5.26 18.15
N LEU A 49 -0.85 6.46 18.35
CA LEU A 49 -0.95 7.45 17.27
C LEU A 49 0.42 7.92 16.76
N SER A 50 1.46 7.85 17.60
CA SER A 50 2.85 8.10 17.20
C SER A 50 3.32 7.16 16.08
N GLU A 51 2.78 5.94 16.03
CA GLU A 51 3.06 4.97 14.97
C GLU A 51 2.33 5.28 13.66
N LEU A 52 1.43 6.26 13.66
CA LEU A 52 0.60 6.63 12.51
C LEU A 52 0.95 8.00 11.92
N VAL A 53 1.86 8.75 12.58
CA VAL A 53 2.28 10.10 12.15
C VAL A 53 2.91 10.04 10.75
N GLU A 54 2.47 10.94 9.87
CA GLU A 54 2.93 11.08 8.47
C GLU A 54 2.80 9.83 7.60
N LYS A 55 2.05 8.82 8.05
CA LYS A 55 1.78 7.59 7.29
C LYS A 55 0.38 7.65 6.71
N GLU A 56 0.25 7.16 5.49
CA GLU A 56 -1.05 6.99 4.81
C GLU A 56 -1.56 5.55 4.91
N THR A 57 -0.66 4.59 5.09
CA THR A 57 -1.00 3.17 5.28
C THR A 57 -0.01 2.49 6.21
N VAL A 58 -0.52 1.68 7.14
CA VAL A 58 0.28 0.85 8.06
C VAL A 58 -0.29 -0.56 8.09
N ILE A 59 0.56 -1.56 7.88
CA ILE A 59 0.19 -2.97 7.97
C ILE A 59 0.38 -3.44 9.41
N ILE A 60 -0.70 -3.89 10.02
CA ILE A 60 -0.73 -4.41 11.37
C ILE A 60 -0.59 -5.92 11.29
N LYS A 61 0.48 -6.42 11.91
CA LYS A 61 0.72 -7.85 12.09
C LYS A 61 0.48 -8.23 13.54
N SER A 62 -0.17 -9.34 13.77
CA SER A 62 -0.24 -9.93 15.09
C SER A 62 -0.26 -11.44 15.01
N LYS A 63 0.14 -12.09 16.09
CA LYS A 63 -0.01 -13.54 16.20
C LYS A 63 -1.49 -13.84 16.44
N ASN A 64 -1.99 -14.92 15.85
CA ASN A 64 -3.36 -15.41 16.04
C ASN A 64 -4.48 -14.54 15.43
N THR A 65 -4.19 -13.71 14.43
CA THR A 65 -5.22 -13.15 13.53
C THR A 65 -5.40 -14.04 12.30
N GLU A 66 -6.59 -14.02 11.70
CA GLU A 66 -6.88 -14.76 10.47
C GLU A 66 -6.04 -14.26 9.27
N SER A 67 -5.73 -12.97 9.25
CA SER A 67 -4.79 -12.34 8.32
C SER A 67 -4.25 -11.04 8.91
N ASP A 68 -3.33 -10.40 8.21
CA ASP A 68 -2.86 -9.05 8.50
C ASP A 68 -4.02 -8.03 8.34
N ILE A 69 -3.85 -6.83 8.92
CA ILE A 69 -4.83 -5.75 8.83
C ILE A 69 -4.14 -4.53 8.23
N ALA A 70 -4.75 -3.89 7.24
CA ALA A 70 -4.29 -2.61 6.73
C ALA A 70 -5.05 -1.47 7.42
N LEU A 71 -4.34 -0.61 8.14
CA LEU A 71 -4.84 0.71 8.50
C LEU A 71 -4.57 1.66 7.34
N VAL A 72 -5.63 2.19 6.73
CA VAL A 72 -5.57 3.14 5.62
C VAL A 72 -6.18 4.46 6.08
N LYS A 73 -5.46 5.56 5.88
CA LYS A 73 -5.96 6.91 6.15
C LYS A 73 -6.86 7.37 5.01
N SER A 74 -8.05 7.81 5.35
CA SER A 74 -8.99 8.38 4.39
C SER A 74 -8.61 9.83 4.05
N LYS A 75 -9.22 10.38 3.00
CA LYS A 75 -9.08 11.80 2.64
C LYS A 75 -9.57 12.76 3.73
N SER A 76 -10.49 12.32 4.60
CA SER A 76 -10.94 13.11 5.76
C SER A 76 -9.97 13.01 6.95
N GLY A 77 -8.91 12.20 6.84
CA GLY A 77 -7.93 11.96 7.90
C GLY A 77 -8.32 10.85 8.88
N GLU A 78 -9.47 10.22 8.70
CA GLU A 78 -9.93 9.10 9.52
C GLU A 78 -9.23 7.79 9.12
N TRP A 79 -8.93 6.95 10.09
CA TRP A 79 -8.33 5.64 9.85
C TRP A 79 -9.39 4.57 9.63
N LYS A 80 -9.21 3.76 8.58
CA LYS A 80 -10.01 2.57 8.30
C LYS A 80 -9.14 1.33 8.45
N ALA A 81 -9.62 0.34 9.20
CA ALA A 81 -8.98 -0.96 9.30
C ALA A 81 -9.62 -1.96 8.31
N LEU A 82 -8.82 -2.51 7.40
CA LEU A 82 -9.23 -3.52 6.42
C LEU A 82 -8.58 -4.87 6.76
N LEU A 83 -9.35 -5.93 6.96
CA LEU A 83 -8.80 -7.27 7.07
C LEU A 83 -8.25 -7.70 5.71
N MET A 84 -6.95 -8.03 5.65
CA MET A 84 -6.25 -8.40 4.42
C MET A 84 -6.52 -9.86 4.05
N LEU A 85 -7.78 -10.21 3.87
CA LEU A 85 -8.25 -11.54 3.51
C LEU A 85 -9.15 -11.47 2.28
N CYS A 86 -8.79 -12.21 1.24
CA CYS A 86 -9.49 -12.22 -0.03
C CYS A 86 -10.91 -12.77 0.14
N THR A 87 -11.91 -12.03 -0.34
CA THR A 87 -13.32 -12.42 -0.24
C THR A 87 -13.78 -13.46 -1.25
N HIS A 88 -12.90 -13.88 -2.18
CA HIS A 88 -13.18 -14.98 -3.10
C HIS A 88 -13.06 -16.36 -2.41
N ALA A 89 -11.92 -16.62 -1.76
CA ALA A 89 -11.59 -17.94 -1.22
C ALA A 89 -10.75 -17.86 0.07
N SER A 90 -10.94 -16.82 0.88
CA SER A 90 -10.30 -16.62 2.20
C SER A 90 -8.78 -16.83 2.22
N ASN A 91 -8.10 -16.35 1.18
CA ASN A 91 -6.63 -16.36 1.13
C ASN A 91 -6.09 -15.02 1.61
N PRO A 92 -4.98 -14.98 2.37
CA PRO A 92 -4.29 -13.73 2.69
C PRO A 92 -3.93 -12.96 1.40
N ILE A 93 -4.07 -11.63 1.46
CA ILE A 93 -3.69 -10.74 0.37
C ILE A 93 -2.51 -9.87 0.79
N VAL A 94 -1.80 -9.30 -0.18
CA VAL A 94 -0.66 -8.42 0.06
C VAL A 94 -1.00 -6.99 -0.34
N PHE A 95 -0.40 -6.02 0.36
CA PHE A 95 -0.45 -4.62 -0.05
C PHE A 95 0.79 -4.31 -0.89
N ASN A 96 0.61 -3.73 -2.07
CA ASN A 96 1.71 -3.41 -3.00
C ASN A 96 2.10 -1.92 -3.03
N GLY A 97 1.54 -1.11 -2.13
CA GLY A 97 1.75 0.35 -2.08
C GLY A 97 0.57 1.16 -2.62
N SER A 98 -0.30 0.57 -3.46
CA SER A 98 -1.45 1.28 -4.04
C SER A 98 -2.74 0.45 -4.12
N ALA A 99 -2.65 -0.86 -3.93
CA ALA A 99 -3.76 -1.80 -3.97
C ALA A 99 -3.49 -3.03 -3.10
N PHE A 100 -4.53 -3.82 -2.87
CA PHE A 100 -4.44 -5.13 -2.22
C PHE A 100 -4.62 -6.24 -3.25
N MET A 101 -3.74 -7.24 -3.24
CA MET A 101 -3.62 -8.26 -4.27
C MET A 101 -3.64 -9.67 -3.67
N CYS A 102 -4.52 -10.53 -4.20
CA CYS A 102 -4.53 -11.95 -3.88
C CYS A 102 -3.63 -12.71 -4.87
N ASN A 103 -2.59 -13.38 -4.38
CA ASN A 103 -1.62 -14.08 -5.25
C ASN A 103 -2.09 -15.45 -5.75
N VAL A 104 -3.28 -15.90 -5.37
CA VAL A 104 -3.80 -17.22 -5.78
C VAL A 104 -4.58 -17.14 -7.09
N HIS A 105 -5.56 -16.22 -7.14
CA HIS A 105 -6.43 -16.04 -8.31
C HIS A 105 -6.48 -14.58 -8.79
N PHE A 106 -5.51 -13.76 -8.35
CA PHE A 106 -5.29 -12.39 -8.83
C PHE A 106 -6.48 -11.45 -8.68
N SER A 107 -7.25 -11.62 -7.60
CA SER A 107 -8.22 -10.59 -7.20
C SER A 107 -7.47 -9.36 -6.71
N GLU A 108 -7.89 -8.19 -7.18
CA GLU A 108 -7.34 -6.89 -6.80
C GLU A 108 -8.43 -6.05 -6.14
N PHE A 109 -8.06 -5.35 -5.06
CA PHE A 109 -8.92 -4.42 -4.34
C PHE A 109 -8.22 -3.05 -4.26
N ASN A 110 -8.98 -1.97 -4.38
CA ASN A 110 -8.45 -0.62 -4.19
C ASN A 110 -8.20 -0.29 -2.71
N MET A 111 -7.72 0.93 -2.42
CA MET A 111 -7.43 1.42 -1.06
C MET A 111 -8.64 1.46 -0.14
N GLU A 112 -9.86 1.49 -0.69
CA GLU A 112 -11.11 1.38 0.08
C GLU A 112 -11.54 -0.08 0.35
N GLY A 113 -10.80 -1.06 -0.17
CA GLY A 113 -11.11 -2.49 -0.07
C GLY A 113 -12.15 -2.97 -1.08
N VAL A 114 -12.52 -2.18 -2.08
CA VAL A 114 -13.50 -2.52 -3.12
C VAL A 114 -12.82 -3.32 -4.23
N PRO A 115 -13.41 -4.44 -4.70
CA PRO A 115 -12.83 -5.23 -5.79
C PRO A 115 -12.73 -4.40 -7.08
N LYS A 116 -11.62 -4.56 -7.80
CA LYS A 116 -11.36 -3.92 -9.08
C LYS A 116 -11.13 -4.93 -10.20
N ASN A 117 -10.57 -6.08 -9.88
CA ASN A 117 -10.28 -7.12 -10.85
C ASN A 117 -10.32 -8.52 -10.20
N GLY A 118 -10.41 -9.55 -11.04
CA GLY A 118 -10.41 -10.95 -10.64
C GLY A 118 -11.75 -11.45 -10.07
N PRO A 119 -11.77 -12.66 -9.49
CA PRO A 119 -13.03 -13.34 -9.13
C PRO A 119 -13.71 -12.84 -7.84
N ALA A 120 -13.05 -12.02 -7.01
CA ALA A 120 -13.67 -11.48 -5.81
C ALA A 120 -14.79 -10.48 -6.13
N GLN A 121 -16.01 -10.72 -5.62
CA GLN A 121 -17.17 -9.87 -5.88
C GLN A 121 -17.59 -9.00 -4.68
N LYS A 122 -16.97 -9.20 -3.50
CA LYS A 122 -17.31 -8.49 -2.25
C LYS A 122 -16.12 -7.66 -1.76
N PRO A 123 -16.35 -6.48 -1.16
CA PRO A 123 -15.28 -5.70 -0.55
C PRO A 123 -14.65 -6.41 0.65
N LEU A 124 -13.41 -6.07 0.96
CA LEU A 124 -12.70 -6.52 2.16
C LEU A 124 -13.51 -6.18 3.43
N LYS A 125 -13.41 -7.03 4.45
CA LYS A 125 -14.04 -6.79 5.76
C LYS A 125 -13.41 -5.55 6.40
N ILE A 126 -14.24 -4.58 6.76
CA ILE A 126 -13.84 -3.42 7.56
C ILE A 126 -13.94 -3.81 9.02
N LEU A 127 -12.87 -3.60 9.78
CA LEU A 127 -12.84 -3.79 11.23
C LEU A 127 -13.18 -2.47 11.93
N THR A 128 -13.85 -2.57 13.08
CA THR A 128 -14.21 -1.39 13.86
C THR A 128 -12.96 -0.76 14.46
N THR A 129 -12.80 0.54 14.25
CA THR A 129 -11.75 1.35 14.86
C THR A 129 -12.34 2.33 15.86
N GLU A 130 -11.64 2.57 16.95
CA GLU A 130 -12.05 3.52 18.00
C GLU A 130 -10.83 4.31 18.47
N LEU A 131 -10.91 5.64 18.41
CA LEU A 131 -9.87 6.51 18.95
C LEU A 131 -10.03 6.60 20.47
N LYS A 132 -8.99 6.23 21.23
CA LYS A 132 -8.95 6.34 22.69
C LYS A 132 -7.64 6.98 23.12
N ASN A 133 -7.73 8.16 23.74
CA ASN A 133 -6.57 8.94 24.17
C ASN A 133 -5.59 9.14 22.99
N GLU A 134 -4.36 8.65 23.13
CA GLU A 134 -3.29 8.73 22.12
C GLU A 134 -3.13 7.41 21.34
N SER A 135 -4.19 6.64 21.18
CA SER A 135 -4.14 5.36 20.47
C SER A 135 -5.39 5.09 19.64
N LEU A 136 -5.21 4.39 18.53
CA LEU A 136 -6.27 3.81 17.73
C LEU A 136 -6.44 2.34 18.14
N VAL A 137 -7.65 1.97 18.55
CA VAL A 137 -8.01 0.59 18.91
C VAL A 137 -8.73 -0.06 17.74
N ILE A 138 -8.28 -1.23 17.30
CA ILE A 138 -8.89 -2.06 16.25
C ILE A 138 -9.56 -3.26 16.91
N LYS A 139 -10.85 -3.48 16.67
CA LYS A 139 -11.60 -4.66 17.15
C LYS A 139 -11.55 -5.77 16.10
N LEU A 140 -11.20 -7.00 16.51
CA LEU A 140 -11.00 -8.16 15.62
C LEU A 140 -12.31 -8.91 15.31
#